data_AF-A0A926TKW4-F1
#
_entry.id   AF-A0A926TKW4-F1
#
_cell.length_a   1.000
_cell.length_b   1.000
_cell.length_c   1.000
_cell.angle_alpha   90.00
_cell.angle_beta   90.00
_cell.angle_gamma   90.00
#
_symmetry.space_group_name_H-M   'P 1'
#
loop_
_entity.id
_entity.type
_entity.pdbx_description
1 polymer ?
#
loop_
_entity_poly.entity_id
_entity_poly.type
_entity_poly.pdbx_seq_one_letter_code
_entity_poly.pdbx_strand_id
1 'polypeptide(L)'
;MQTADSTTKAMLLNYFPERIQIALSHYAAELNLPLETLVKLGIGYFLESADIDAGANDQAFPEPRQGILAHFPKAMQKGIEQYAMEYEFPPEAVVELAVTFLLDPDASSFEDCQVGVQKEQVHLLQQYRQDHQAEAA
;
A
#
# COMPACT_ATOMS: atom_id res chain seq x y z
N MET A 1 -17.55 -8.42 -20.66
CA MET A 1 -17.14 -7.02 -20.45
C MET A 1 -16.32 -6.96 -19.17
N GLN A 2 -14.99 -6.92 -19.27
CA GLN A 2 -14.03 -6.95 -18.14
C GLN A 2 -12.90 -5.93 -18.35
N THR A 3 -13.21 -4.75 -18.91
CA THR A 3 -12.17 -3.82 -19.39
C THR A 3 -11.75 -2.75 -18.38
N ALA A 4 -12.59 -2.38 -17.41
CA ALA A 4 -12.24 -1.32 -16.46
C ALA A 4 -11.26 -1.77 -15.35
N ASP A 5 -11.43 -3.01 -14.88
CA ASP A 5 -10.66 -3.58 -13.76
C ASP A 5 -9.21 -3.88 -14.17
N SER A 6 -9.01 -4.47 -15.36
CA SER A 6 -7.66 -4.78 -15.87
C SER A 6 -6.84 -3.54 -16.23
N THR A 7 -7.47 -2.47 -16.69
CA THR A 7 -6.78 -1.20 -17.00
C THR A 7 -6.33 -0.49 -15.73
N THR A 8 -7.16 -0.47 -14.68
CA THR A 8 -6.83 0.15 -13.39
C THR A 8 -5.68 -0.60 -12.70
N LYS A 9 -5.72 -1.94 -12.72
CA LYS A 9 -4.65 -2.80 -12.20
C LYS A 9 -3.32 -2.61 -12.93
N ALA A 10 -3.34 -2.50 -14.26
CA ALA A 10 -2.14 -2.26 -15.04
C ALA A 10 -1.54 -0.87 -14.75
N MET A 11 -2.38 0.15 -14.56
CA MET A 11 -1.94 1.50 -14.22
C MET A 11 -1.28 1.59 -12.84
N LEU A 12 -1.83 0.93 -11.82
CA LEU A 12 -1.22 0.88 -10.49
C LEU A 12 0.17 0.22 -10.53
N LEU A 13 0.30 -0.87 -11.29
CA LEU A 13 1.57 -1.61 -11.43
C LEU A 13 2.65 -0.81 -12.16
N ASN A 14 2.26 -0.06 -13.18
CA ASN A 14 3.19 0.75 -13.98
C ASN A 14 3.83 1.90 -13.17
N TYR A 15 3.33 2.18 -11.97
CA TYR A 15 3.93 3.15 -11.07
C TYR A 15 5.23 2.63 -10.42
N PHE A 16 5.36 1.31 -10.25
CA PHE A 16 6.48 0.72 -9.54
C PHE A 16 7.62 0.32 -10.49
N PRO A 17 8.89 0.38 -10.07
CA PRO A 17 10.01 -0.17 -10.83
C PRO A 17 9.84 -1.68 -11.08
N GLU A 18 10.36 -2.19 -12.21
CA GLU A 18 10.20 -3.61 -12.61
C GLU A 18 10.59 -4.60 -11.49
N ARG A 19 11.70 -4.34 -10.78
CA ARG A 19 12.14 -5.20 -9.66
C ARG A 19 11.11 -5.28 -8.54
N ILE A 20 10.42 -4.17 -8.24
CA ILE A 20 9.40 -4.07 -7.21
C ILE A 20 8.13 -4.78 -7.67
N GLN A 21 7.77 -4.65 -8.96
CA GLN A 21 6.65 -5.39 -9.55
C GLN A 21 6.85 -6.91 -9.45
N ILE A 22 8.07 -7.40 -9.71
CA ILE A 22 8.43 -8.82 -9.57
C ILE A 22 8.30 -9.27 -8.11
N ALA A 23 8.86 -8.50 -7.18
CA ALA A 23 8.78 -8.81 -5.75
C ALA A 23 7.32 -8.86 -5.25
N LEU A 24 6.51 -7.86 -5.59
CA LEU A 24 5.08 -7.83 -5.30
C LEU A 24 4.34 -9.04 -5.90
N SER A 25 4.72 -9.46 -7.11
CA SER A 25 4.12 -10.64 -7.75
C SER A 25 4.44 -11.93 -7.00
N HIS A 26 5.64 -12.05 -6.43
CA HIS A 26 6.03 -13.20 -5.60
C HIS A 26 5.26 -13.21 -4.28
N TYR A 27 5.20 -12.08 -3.56
CA TYR A 27 4.40 -11.97 -2.34
C TYR A 27 2.92 -12.26 -2.58
N ALA A 28 2.37 -11.74 -3.69
CA ALA A 28 0.99 -11.98 -4.08
C ALA A 28 0.71 -13.47 -4.31
N ALA A 29 1.65 -14.19 -4.94
CA ALA A 29 1.54 -15.63 -5.15
C ALA A 29 1.58 -16.41 -3.83
N GLU A 30 2.52 -16.08 -2.92
CA GLU A 30 2.65 -16.72 -1.60
C GLU A 30 1.40 -16.51 -0.73
N LEU A 31 0.81 -15.32 -0.80
CA LEU A 31 -0.41 -14.96 -0.05
C LEU A 31 -1.70 -15.40 -0.74
N ASN A 32 -1.61 -15.92 -1.97
CA ASN A 32 -2.74 -16.19 -2.85
C ASN A 32 -3.70 -14.99 -2.95
N LEU A 33 -3.12 -13.80 -3.16
CA LEU A 33 -3.83 -12.52 -3.23
C LEU A 33 -3.68 -11.89 -4.62
N PRO A 34 -4.70 -11.17 -5.11
CA PRO A 34 -4.49 -10.22 -6.20
C PRO A 34 -3.47 -9.16 -5.79
N LEU A 35 -2.58 -8.79 -6.69
CA LEU A 35 -1.52 -7.81 -6.41
C LEU A 35 -2.06 -6.47 -5.92
N GLU A 36 -3.18 -5.99 -6.47
CA GLU A 36 -3.84 -4.77 -5.98
C GLU A 36 -4.28 -4.90 -4.51
N THR A 37 -4.80 -6.07 -4.12
CA THR A 37 -5.18 -6.35 -2.74
C THR A 37 -3.95 -6.37 -1.85
N LEU A 38 -2.84 -6.97 -2.29
CA LEU A 38 -1.58 -6.96 -1.55
C LEU A 38 -1.08 -5.53 -1.32
N VAL A 39 -1.03 -4.70 -2.36
CA VAL A 39 -0.57 -3.31 -2.25
C VAL A 39 -1.45 -2.52 -1.27
N LYS A 40 -2.78 -2.64 -1.40
CA LYS A 40 -3.72 -2.02 -0.46
C LYS A 40 -3.51 -2.51 0.97
N LEU A 41 -3.29 -3.81 1.15
CA LEU A 41 -3.10 -4.39 2.47
C LEU A 41 -1.78 -3.92 3.10
N GLY A 42 -0.69 -3.86 2.34
CA GLY A 42 0.59 -3.31 2.81
C GLY A 42 0.50 -1.84 3.19
N ILE A 43 -0.21 -1.03 2.40
CA ILE A 43 -0.44 0.39 2.72
C ILE A 43 -1.30 0.54 3.98
N GLY A 44 -2.37 -0.25 4.11
CA GLY A 44 -3.22 -0.24 5.31
C GLY A 44 -2.42 -0.58 6.56
N TYR A 45 -1.67 -1.68 6.51
CA TYR A 45 -0.78 -2.11 7.59
C TYR A 45 0.26 -1.04 7.96
N PHE A 46 0.91 -0.42 6.96
CA PHE A 46 1.88 0.65 7.19
C PHE A 46 1.24 1.85 7.93
N LEU A 47 0.08 2.32 7.46
CA LEU A 47 -0.60 3.48 8.06
C LEU A 47 -1.06 3.20 9.49
N GLU A 48 -1.56 1.99 9.77
CA GLU A 48 -1.92 1.57 11.13
C GLU A 48 -0.69 1.43 12.03
N SER A 49 0.41 0.89 11.51
CA SER A 49 1.67 0.77 12.27
C SER A 49 2.31 2.12 12.61
N ALA A 50 1.99 3.16 11.84
CA ALA A 50 2.46 4.51 12.05
C ALA A 50 1.58 5.32 13.01
N ASP A 51 0.55 4.70 13.63
CA ASP A 51 -0.41 5.37 14.53
C ASP A 51 -1.05 6.63 13.89
N ILE A 52 -1.23 6.62 12.57
CA ILE A 52 -1.87 7.74 11.86
C ILE A 52 -3.35 7.72 12.18
N ASP A 53 -3.81 8.71 12.94
CA ASP A 53 -5.22 8.91 13.24
C ASP A 53 -5.96 9.47 12.01
N ALA A 54 -6.17 8.61 11.00
CA ALA A 54 -6.89 8.90 9.76
C ALA A 54 -8.37 9.33 9.99
N GLY A 55 -8.84 9.29 11.25
CA GLY A 55 -10.21 9.60 11.67
C GLY A 55 -10.38 10.93 12.41
N ALA A 56 -9.33 11.57 12.93
CA ALA A 56 -9.49 12.74 13.80
C ALA A 56 -9.62 14.09 13.07
N ASN A 57 -9.15 14.21 11.82
CA ASN A 57 -9.23 15.48 11.08
C ASN A 57 -10.19 15.39 9.89
N ASP A 58 -11.32 16.08 9.99
CA ASP A 58 -12.27 16.34 8.89
C ASP A 58 -11.69 17.37 7.90
N GLN A 59 -10.38 17.32 7.64
CA GLN A 59 -9.74 18.16 6.64
C GLN A 59 -10.22 17.70 5.26
N ALA A 60 -11.05 18.55 4.65
CA ALA A 60 -11.44 18.41 3.27
C ALA A 60 -10.20 18.67 2.39
N PHE A 61 -9.58 17.59 1.87
CA PHE A 61 -8.54 17.70 0.86
C PHE A 61 -9.17 18.24 -0.43
N PRO A 62 -8.76 19.44 -0.90
CA PRO A 62 -9.57 20.24 -1.82
C PRO A 62 -9.45 19.84 -3.30
N GLU A 63 -8.66 18.82 -3.66
CA GLU A 63 -8.33 18.56 -5.08
C GLU A 63 -8.78 17.17 -5.56
N PRO A 64 -9.15 17.03 -6.86
CA PRO A 64 -9.37 15.71 -7.44
C PRO A 64 -8.07 14.91 -7.35
N ARG A 65 -8.13 13.74 -6.72
CA ARG A 65 -6.97 12.88 -6.50
C ARG A 65 -6.41 12.43 -7.84
N GLN A 66 -5.13 12.75 -8.08
CA GLN A 66 -4.40 12.43 -9.30
C GLN A 66 -3.37 11.34 -9.03
N GLY A 67 -2.76 10.81 -10.10
CA GLY A 67 -1.66 9.86 -9.98
C GLY A 67 -2.06 8.56 -9.28
N ILE A 68 -1.13 8.00 -8.51
CA ILE A 68 -1.31 6.69 -7.87
C ILE A 68 -2.43 6.66 -6.83
N LEU A 69 -2.70 7.80 -6.16
CA LEU A 69 -3.69 7.90 -5.10
C LEU A 69 -5.11 7.61 -5.58
N ALA A 70 -5.42 7.94 -6.84
CA ALA A 70 -6.73 7.73 -7.44
C ALA A 70 -7.16 6.25 -7.43
N HIS A 71 -6.22 5.31 -7.29
CA HIS A 71 -6.48 3.87 -7.27
C HIS A 71 -6.84 3.31 -5.88
N PHE A 72 -6.73 4.11 -4.81
CA PHE A 72 -6.98 3.65 -3.44
C PHE A 72 -8.37 4.04 -2.92
N PRO A 73 -8.92 3.34 -1.91
CA PRO A 73 -10.15 3.76 -1.24
C PRO A 73 -10.03 5.13 -0.57
N LYS A 74 -11.15 5.83 -0.37
CA LYS A 74 -11.13 7.20 0.16
C LYS A 74 -10.45 7.33 1.53
N ALA A 75 -10.65 6.37 2.42
CA ALA A 75 -10.05 6.33 3.75
C ALA A 75 -8.52 6.18 3.69
N MET A 76 -8.03 5.28 2.84
CA MET A 76 -6.58 5.08 2.63
C MET A 76 -5.92 6.33 2.03
N GLN A 77 -6.57 6.98 1.06
CA GLN A 77 -6.06 8.23 0.52
C GLN A 77 -5.93 9.31 1.61
N LYS A 78 -6.92 9.43 2.52
CA LYS A 78 -6.81 10.35 3.67
C LYS A 78 -5.65 10.00 4.59
N GLY A 79 -5.47 8.72 4.93
CA GLY A 79 -4.36 8.28 5.78
C GLY A 79 -3.00 8.56 5.14
N ILE A 80 -2.87 8.32 3.83
CA ILE A 80 -1.67 8.68 3.06
C ILE A 80 -1.42 10.19 3.12
N GLU A 81 -2.44 11.01 2.86
CA GLU A 81 -2.33 12.47 2.88
C GLU A 81 -1.99 13.01 4.27
N GLN A 82 -2.52 12.41 5.33
CA GLN A 82 -2.23 12.79 6.70
C GLN A 82 -0.79 12.44 7.08
N TYR A 83 -0.33 11.23 6.78
CA TYR A 83 1.09 10.86 6.95
C TYR A 83 1.99 11.81 6.17
N ALA A 84 1.65 12.07 4.91
CA ALA A 84 2.39 12.99 4.03
C ALA A 84 2.52 14.39 4.66
N MET A 85 1.43 14.93 5.19
CA MET A 85 1.42 16.23 5.85
C MET A 85 2.22 16.24 7.15
N GLU A 86 2.06 15.21 7.98
CA GLU A 86 2.71 15.12 9.30
C GLU A 86 4.23 15.00 9.20
N TYR A 87 4.71 14.23 8.22
CA TYR A 87 6.13 13.96 8.02
C TYR A 87 6.74 14.75 6.85
N GLU A 88 6.01 15.73 6.30
CA GLU A 88 6.44 16.59 5.19
C GLU A 88 6.90 15.82 3.94
N PHE A 89 6.27 14.68 3.65
CA PHE A 89 6.48 13.89 2.43
C PHE A 89 5.44 14.24 1.36
N PRO A 90 5.77 14.06 0.06
CA PRO A 90 4.71 13.99 -0.95
C PRO A 90 3.89 12.70 -0.75
N PRO A 91 2.56 12.72 -0.95
CA PRO A 91 1.69 11.53 -0.83
C PRO A 91 2.17 10.32 -1.64
N GLU A 92 2.73 10.55 -2.82
CA GLU A 92 3.37 9.57 -3.68
C GLU A 92 4.54 8.83 -3.01
N ALA A 93 5.36 9.56 -2.23
CA ALA A 93 6.49 8.97 -1.51
C ALA A 93 6.00 8.13 -0.34
N VAL A 94 4.88 8.47 0.29
CA VAL A 94 4.27 7.63 1.34
C VAL A 94 3.83 6.27 0.78
N VAL A 95 3.31 6.25 -0.46
CA VAL A 95 2.99 4.99 -1.13
C VAL A 95 4.25 4.18 -1.42
N GLU A 96 5.33 4.83 -1.87
CA GLU A 96 6.63 4.17 -2.04
C GLU A 96 7.19 3.62 -0.72
N LEU A 97 7.15 4.42 0.35
CA LEU A 97 7.56 4.03 1.70
C LEU A 97 6.78 2.80 2.18
N ALA A 98 5.45 2.82 2.04
CA ALA A 98 4.61 1.71 2.46
C ALA A 98 4.89 0.42 1.66
N VAL A 99 5.10 0.52 0.34
CA VAL A 99 5.45 -0.64 -0.50
C VAL A 99 6.88 -1.11 -0.22
N THR A 100 7.78 -0.20 0.09
CA THR A 100 9.14 -0.54 0.53
C THR A 100 9.08 -1.31 1.84
N PHE A 101 8.40 -0.77 2.86
CA PHE A 101 8.23 -1.39 4.16
C PHE A 101 7.59 -2.80 4.08
N LEU A 102 6.62 -2.97 3.18
CA LEU A 102 5.98 -4.25 2.88
C LEU A 102 6.98 -5.31 2.39
N LEU A 103 7.89 -4.93 1.48
CA LEU A 103 8.84 -5.84 0.85
C LEU A 103 10.09 -6.04 1.71
N ASP A 104 10.54 -4.95 2.31
CA ASP A 104 11.73 -4.87 3.12
C ASP A 104 11.60 -3.78 4.19
N PRO A 105 11.26 -4.13 5.45
CA PRO A 105 11.05 -3.17 6.52
C PRO A 105 12.34 -2.43 6.92
N ASP A 106 13.51 -2.99 6.59
CA ASP A 106 14.82 -2.38 6.85
C ASP A 106 15.22 -1.38 5.75
N ALA A 107 14.47 -1.30 4.65
CA ALA A 107 14.70 -0.37 3.55
C ALA A 107 13.83 0.90 3.70
N SER A 108 14.40 2.04 3.31
CA SER A 108 13.74 3.34 3.34
C SER A 108 13.33 3.87 1.95
N SER A 109 13.80 3.21 0.89
CA SER A 109 13.49 3.56 -0.50
C SER A 109 13.43 2.29 -1.35
N PHE A 110 12.88 2.39 -2.55
CA PHE A 110 12.97 1.27 -3.48
C PHE A 110 14.43 0.90 -3.78
N GLU A 111 15.34 1.88 -3.90
CA GLU A 111 16.75 1.67 -4.29
C GLU A 111 17.51 0.75 -3.33
N ASP A 112 17.18 0.83 -2.05
CA ASP A 112 17.80 0.04 -0.99
C ASP A 112 17.08 -1.28 -0.71
N CYS A 113 15.89 -1.47 -1.28
CA CYS A 113 15.04 -2.64 -1.02
C CYS A 113 15.69 -3.94 -1.50
N GLN A 114 15.96 -4.86 -0.57
CA GLN A 114 16.41 -6.21 -0.89
C GLN A 114 15.23 -7.07 -1.33
N VAL A 115 15.00 -7.09 -2.63
CA VAL A 115 13.87 -7.81 -3.23
C VAL A 115 13.97 -9.33 -3.02
N GLY A 116 13.25 -9.83 -2.02
CA GLY A 116 13.11 -11.24 -1.69
C GLY A 116 11.90 -11.46 -0.77
N VAL A 117 11.29 -12.65 -0.83
CA VAL A 117 10.14 -12.94 0.05
C VAL A 117 10.63 -13.15 1.48
N GLN A 118 10.29 -12.21 2.36
CA GLN A 118 10.53 -12.33 3.78
C GLN A 118 9.36 -13.06 4.44
N LYS A 119 9.61 -14.29 4.93
CA LYS A 119 8.58 -15.15 5.53
C LYS A 119 7.87 -14.48 6.72
N GLU A 120 8.59 -13.68 7.49
CA GLU A 120 8.03 -12.93 8.62
C GLU A 120 7.02 -11.89 8.14
N GLN A 121 7.34 -11.12 7.09
CA GLN A 121 6.40 -10.18 6.47
C GLN A 121 5.16 -10.90 5.92
N VAL A 122 5.34 -12.02 5.23
CA VAL A 122 4.20 -12.84 4.76
C VAL A 122 3.30 -13.25 5.93
N HIS A 123 3.88 -13.68 7.06
CA HIS A 123 3.11 -14.07 8.24
C HIS A 123 2.36 -12.89 8.87
N LEU A 124 3.01 -11.73 9.02
CA LEU A 124 2.39 -10.53 9.56
C LEU A 124 1.20 -10.06 8.72
N LEU A 125 1.34 -10.05 7.39
CA LEU A 125 0.26 -9.66 6.48
C LEU A 125 -0.91 -10.65 6.52
N GLN A 126 -0.64 -11.95 6.69
CA GLN A 126 -1.68 -12.96 6.89
C GLN A 126 -2.45 -12.72 8.18
N GLN A 127 -1.74 -12.44 9.27
CA GLN A 127 -2.34 -12.18 10.57
C GLN A 127 -3.19 -10.91 10.54
N TYR A 128 -2.62 -9.80 10.06
CA TYR A 128 -3.33 -8.53 9.91
C TYR A 128 -4.62 -8.68 9.09
N ARG A 129 -4.57 -9.44 7.99
CA ARG A 129 -5.76 -9.78 7.21
C ARG A 129 -6.80 -10.54 8.02
N GLN A 130 -6.39 -11.52 8.82
CA GLN A 130 -7.30 -12.34 9.62
C GLN A 130 -8.00 -11.52 10.70
N ASP A 131 -7.26 -10.65 11.37
CA ASP A 131 -7.78 -9.78 12.43
C ASP A 131 -8.88 -8.85 11.87
N HIS A 132 -8.59 -8.17 10.76
CA HIS A 132 -9.56 -7.30 10.07
C HIS A 132 -10.72 -8.04 9.40
N GLN A 133 -10.56 -9.33 9.06
CA GLN A 133 -11.66 -10.18 8.60
C GLN A 133 -12.57 -10.64 9.73
N ALA A 134 -12.03 -10.84 10.94
CA ALA A 134 -12.79 -11.24 12.12
C ALA A 134 -13.60 -10.08 12.70
N GLU A 135 -13.11 -8.84 12.60
CA GLU A 135 -13.83 -7.64 13.05
C GLU A 135 -15.02 -7.24 12.15
N ALA A 136 -15.08 -7.77 10.93
CA ALA A 136 -16.15 -7.51 9.97
C ALA A 136 -17.29 -8.55 9.99
N ALA A 137 -17.22 -9.57 10.87
CA ALA A 137 -18.17 -10.67 10.99
C ALA A 137 -19.09 -10.54 12.22
#